data_AF-A0A2T0V2R9-F1
#
_entry.id   AF-A0A2T0V2R9-F1
#
_cell.length_a   1.000
_cell.length_b   1.000
_cell.length_c   1.000
_cell.angle_alpha   90.00
_cell.angle_beta   90.00
_cell.angle_gamma   90.00
#
_symmetry.space_group_name_H-M   'P 1'
#
loop_
_entity.id
_entity.type
_entity.pdbx_description
1 polymer ?
#
loop_
_entity_poly.entity_id
_entity_poly.type
_entity_poly.pdbx_seq_one_letter_code
_entity_poly.pdbx_strand_id
1 'polypeptide(L)'
;MSLRLSSRMLVGVSAMLALPAAMAADRVQVVTSFSILADMVENVGGEHVDVTSLVGADGDSHVYSPRPGDARALAGADLVVFNGLLFEGWMERLIEASDYQGALVTATDGIEALSYAGHSHDHGHGHDHDHGHGHDHGHDHDHGHDHDHGHDHDHGHDHGHDHVHGEFDPHAWQDMAQARVYIANIRDGLVAADEDNADEYQANAERYLAEIAETDAEIRELISEIPASTSVITGHDSFGYFSNAYGIRFLSPVGLSTEVEPSGASMAELVDVINDQNVQALFHENMTNPAVIQQLSEETGLPIAGTLYADALATEGEASTYLGMMRHNAQVLHDSLAEPGHDDHGHDAHGHDHDHDHDHDHDHDHGEHSH
;
A
#
# COMPACT_ATOMS: atom_id res chain seq x y z
N MET A 1 20.20 -55.99 84.52
CA MET A 1 21.01 -54.89 85.08
C MET A 1 21.78 -54.25 83.94
N SER A 2 21.80 -52.92 83.87
CA SER A 2 22.43 -52.01 82.88
C SER A 2 21.60 -51.52 81.68
N LEU A 3 21.40 -50.19 81.70
CA LEU A 3 20.93 -49.26 80.67
C LEU A 3 21.82 -49.22 79.41
N ARG A 4 21.29 -48.76 78.27
CA ARG A 4 21.82 -47.59 77.52
C ARG A 4 20.86 -47.06 76.44
N LEU A 5 21.03 -45.75 76.22
CA LEU A 5 20.22 -44.77 75.47
C LEU A 5 20.42 -44.80 73.94
N SER A 6 19.43 -44.22 73.25
CA SER A 6 19.51 -43.37 72.03
C SER A 6 19.99 -43.99 70.71
N SER A 7 19.18 -43.87 69.65
CA SER A 7 19.02 -42.65 68.84
C SER A 7 18.27 -43.00 67.54
N ARG A 8 17.23 -42.23 67.22
CA ARG A 8 16.48 -42.34 65.96
C ARG A 8 17.32 -41.73 64.83
N MET A 9 17.66 -42.50 63.80
CA MET A 9 18.24 -41.95 62.57
C MET A 9 17.13 -41.76 61.53
N LEU A 10 16.93 -40.49 61.17
CA LEU A 10 15.99 -39.99 60.18
C LEU A 10 16.53 -40.32 58.77
N VAL A 11 15.79 -41.10 57.98
CA VAL A 11 16.07 -41.27 56.55
C VAL A 11 15.33 -40.15 55.82
N GLY A 12 16.04 -39.09 55.47
CA GLY A 12 15.55 -38.04 54.58
C GLY A 12 15.74 -38.47 53.13
N VAL A 13 14.65 -38.80 52.45
CA VAL A 13 14.63 -38.97 50.99
C VAL A 13 14.64 -37.56 50.39
N SER A 14 15.79 -37.14 49.86
CA SER A 14 15.91 -35.92 49.07
C SER A 14 15.57 -36.25 47.62
N ALA A 15 14.33 -35.96 47.22
CA ALA A 15 13.92 -36.02 45.82
C ALA A 15 14.41 -34.73 45.14
N MET A 16 15.52 -34.82 44.42
CA MET A 16 15.91 -33.80 43.44
C MET A 16 14.87 -33.79 42.33
N LEU A 17 13.99 -32.78 42.34
CA LEU A 17 13.21 -32.38 41.18
C LEU A 17 14.16 -31.82 40.13
N ALA A 18 14.57 -32.65 39.18
CA ALA A 18 15.11 -32.16 37.91
C ALA A 18 13.93 -31.57 37.13
N LEU A 19 13.76 -30.25 37.22
CA LEU A 19 12.97 -29.51 36.24
C LEU A 19 13.67 -29.71 34.88
N PRO A 20 12.96 -30.13 33.81
CA PRO A 20 13.51 -29.99 32.48
C PRO A 20 13.75 -28.49 32.26
N ALA A 21 15.00 -28.09 32.06
CA ALA A 21 15.27 -26.80 31.46
C ALA A 21 14.56 -26.84 30.11
N ALA A 22 13.52 -26.03 29.94
CA ALA A 22 13.00 -25.73 28.62
C ALA A 22 14.20 -25.25 27.80
N MET A 23 14.61 -26.02 26.80
CA MET A 23 15.51 -25.53 25.78
C MET A 23 14.71 -24.40 25.12
N ALA A 24 15.05 -23.15 25.41
CA ALA A 24 14.59 -22.06 24.57
C ALA A 24 15.20 -22.36 23.20
N ALA A 25 14.38 -22.75 22.22
CA ALA A 25 14.83 -22.79 20.85
C ALA A 25 15.28 -21.37 20.49
N ASP A 26 16.49 -21.23 19.96
CA ASP A 26 16.98 -19.94 19.48
C ASP A 26 16.04 -19.49 18.36
N ARG A 27 15.44 -18.30 18.50
CA ARG A 27 14.51 -17.74 17.52
C ARG A 27 15.29 -17.23 16.31
N VAL A 28 14.68 -17.33 15.14
CA VAL A 28 15.23 -16.74 13.91
C VAL A 28 15.16 -15.23 14.02
N GLN A 29 16.31 -14.56 13.95
CA GLN A 29 16.37 -13.10 13.93
C GLN A 29 16.06 -12.61 12.52
N VAL A 30 14.88 -12.02 12.33
CA VAL A 30 14.44 -11.53 11.02
C VAL A 30 14.48 -10.01 11.00
N VAL A 31 15.12 -9.44 9.98
CA VAL A 31 15.03 -8.00 9.71
C VAL A 31 14.13 -7.76 8.51
N THR A 32 13.13 -6.90 8.69
CA THR A 32 12.25 -6.46 7.60
C THR A 32 12.54 -5.01 7.25
N SER A 33 12.35 -4.64 5.99
CA SER A 33 12.55 -3.24 5.58
C SER A 33 11.53 -2.29 6.21
N PHE A 34 10.26 -2.68 6.29
CA PHE A 34 9.18 -1.83 6.81
C PHE A 34 8.08 -2.60 7.54
N SER A 35 7.21 -1.83 8.21
CA SER A 35 6.22 -2.32 9.17
C SER A 35 5.23 -3.35 8.62
N ILE A 36 4.78 -3.22 7.36
CA ILE A 36 3.84 -4.19 6.77
C ILE A 36 4.50 -5.57 6.61
N LEU A 37 5.74 -5.62 6.11
CA LEU A 37 6.49 -6.87 6.05
C LEU A 37 6.77 -7.43 7.44
N ALA A 38 6.99 -6.57 8.45
CA ALA A 38 7.16 -7.00 9.82
C ALA A 38 5.93 -7.78 10.32
N ASP A 39 4.73 -7.22 10.17
CA ASP A 39 3.47 -7.88 10.56
C ASP A 39 3.26 -9.19 9.79
N MET A 40 3.52 -9.22 8.48
CA MET A 40 3.41 -10.44 7.68
C MET A 40 4.38 -11.54 8.16
N VAL A 41 5.63 -11.19 8.46
CA VAL A 41 6.63 -12.12 9.00
C VAL A 41 6.23 -12.61 10.39
N GLU A 42 5.73 -11.74 11.27
CA GLU A 42 5.26 -12.13 12.61
C GLU A 42 4.09 -13.12 12.54
N ASN A 43 3.14 -12.92 11.61
CA ASN A 43 2.00 -13.82 11.42
C ASN A 43 2.42 -15.20 10.88
N VAL A 44 3.41 -15.28 10.00
CA VAL A 44 3.93 -16.57 9.49
C VAL A 44 4.87 -17.24 10.48
N GLY A 45 5.79 -16.47 11.07
CA GLY A 45 6.86 -16.94 11.94
C GLY A 45 6.41 -17.28 13.36
N GLY A 46 5.37 -16.62 13.86
CA GLY A 46 4.82 -16.87 15.19
C GLY A 46 5.85 -16.74 16.30
N GLU A 47 5.88 -17.69 17.23
CA GLU A 47 6.79 -17.65 18.39
C GLU A 47 8.26 -18.02 18.08
N HIS A 48 8.55 -18.42 16.84
CA HIS A 48 9.85 -18.89 16.39
C HIS A 48 10.73 -17.78 15.79
N VAL A 49 10.17 -16.59 15.59
CA VAL A 49 10.89 -15.44 15.02
C VAL A 49 11.01 -14.31 16.04
N ASP A 50 12.05 -13.50 15.87
CA ASP A 50 12.20 -12.20 16.50
C ASP A 50 12.41 -11.17 15.38
N VAL A 51 11.40 -10.32 15.17
CA VAL A 51 11.32 -9.45 13.99
C VAL A 51 11.75 -8.03 14.35
N THR A 52 12.64 -7.46 13.54
CA THR A 52 13.07 -6.06 13.64
C THR A 52 12.77 -5.34 12.34
N SER A 53 11.85 -4.38 12.37
CA SER A 53 11.58 -3.49 11.22
C SER A 53 12.59 -2.33 11.19
N LEU A 54 13.19 -2.05 10.03
CA LEU A 54 14.07 -0.90 9.85
C LEU A 54 13.29 0.42 9.80
N VAL A 55 12.20 0.43 9.03
CA VAL A 55 11.24 1.53 8.97
C VAL A 55 10.02 1.14 9.80
N GLY A 56 9.81 1.85 10.90
CA GLY A 56 8.73 1.56 11.85
C GLY A 56 7.34 1.96 11.33
N ALA A 57 6.35 1.77 12.19
CA ALA A 57 5.01 2.32 11.98
C ALA A 57 5.05 3.83 11.70
N ASP A 58 4.13 4.29 10.86
CA ASP A 58 4.01 5.68 10.39
C ASP A 58 5.29 6.27 9.74
N GLY A 59 6.27 5.42 9.39
CA GLY A 59 7.53 5.80 8.76
C GLY A 59 7.49 5.71 7.23
N ASP A 60 8.04 6.71 6.56
CA ASP A 60 8.20 6.72 5.10
C ASP A 60 9.43 5.88 4.67
N SER A 61 9.18 4.82 3.89
CA SER A 61 10.22 3.89 3.43
C SER A 61 10.98 4.38 2.20
N HIS A 62 10.37 5.21 1.35
CA HIS A 62 11.00 5.76 0.15
C HIS A 62 12.16 6.67 0.52
N VAL A 63 11.94 7.57 1.48
CA VAL A 63 12.93 8.60 1.88
C VAL A 63 13.78 8.19 3.10
N TYR A 64 13.69 6.93 3.52
CA TYR A 64 14.40 6.46 4.70
C TYR A 64 15.92 6.56 4.53
N SER A 65 16.60 7.01 5.58
CA SER A 65 18.06 7.08 5.63
C SER A 65 18.60 6.08 6.67
N PRO A 66 19.19 4.95 6.21
CA PRO A 66 19.70 3.94 7.12
C PRO A 66 20.72 4.47 8.12
N ARG A 67 20.61 3.97 9.35
CA ARG A 67 21.46 4.33 10.49
C ARG A 67 22.52 3.26 10.72
N PRO A 68 23.65 3.58 11.39
CA PRO A 68 24.65 2.58 11.76
C PRO A 68 24.11 1.43 12.64
N GLY A 69 22.96 1.62 13.31
CA GLY A 69 22.26 0.57 14.03
C GLY A 69 21.65 -0.48 13.08
N ASP A 70 21.13 -0.03 11.94
CA ASP A 70 20.45 -0.87 10.95
C ASP A 70 21.45 -1.84 10.29
N ALA A 71 22.65 -1.35 9.95
CA ALA A 71 23.72 -2.20 9.43
C ALA A 71 24.13 -3.29 10.44
N ARG A 72 24.08 -2.99 11.74
CA ARG A 72 24.36 -3.99 12.79
C ARG A 72 23.20 -4.98 12.95
N ALA A 73 21.97 -4.52 12.80
CA ALA A 73 20.79 -5.39 12.82
C ALA A 73 20.87 -6.38 11.65
N LEU A 74 21.17 -5.90 10.44
CA LEU A 74 21.38 -6.77 9.27
C LEU A 74 22.51 -7.77 9.51
N ALA A 75 23.68 -7.30 9.93
CA ALA A 75 24.83 -8.17 10.17
C ALA A 75 24.58 -9.29 11.21
N GLY A 76 23.60 -9.10 12.10
CA GLY A 76 23.19 -10.07 13.11
C GLY A 76 21.90 -10.84 12.79
N ALA A 77 21.29 -10.61 11.64
CA ALA A 77 20.07 -11.29 11.23
C ALA A 77 20.38 -12.68 10.63
N ASP A 78 19.43 -13.59 10.73
CA ASP A 78 19.44 -14.87 10.03
C ASP A 78 18.74 -14.74 8.66
N LEU A 79 17.71 -13.89 8.59
CA LEU A 79 16.90 -13.64 7.41
C LEU A 79 16.63 -12.13 7.25
N VAL A 80 16.74 -11.63 6.03
CA VAL A 80 16.33 -10.26 5.67
C VAL A 80 15.22 -10.32 4.62
N VAL A 81 14.09 -9.66 4.90
CA VAL A 81 12.92 -9.59 4.00
C VAL A 81 12.71 -8.14 3.57
N PHE A 82 12.62 -7.90 2.27
CA PHE A 82 12.34 -6.57 1.71
C PHE A 82 11.40 -6.67 0.52
N ASN A 83 10.79 -5.56 0.09
CA ASN A 83 9.74 -5.59 -0.91
C ASN A 83 10.28 -5.97 -2.29
N GLY A 84 11.34 -5.29 -2.72
CA GLY A 84 11.79 -5.31 -4.11
C GLY A 84 11.09 -4.23 -4.95
N LEU A 85 11.15 -4.37 -6.27
CA LEU A 85 10.62 -3.38 -7.24
C LEU A 85 11.15 -1.95 -7.01
N LEU A 86 12.38 -1.84 -6.48
CA LEU A 86 13.03 -0.57 -6.10
C LEU A 86 12.29 0.27 -5.04
N PHE A 87 11.36 -0.33 -4.27
CA PHE A 87 10.70 0.37 -3.15
C PHE A 87 11.72 0.90 -2.14
N GLU A 88 12.64 0.05 -1.70
CA GLU A 88 13.73 0.43 -0.81
C GLU A 88 15.00 0.74 -1.60
N GLY A 89 15.06 1.89 -2.27
CA GLY A 89 16.22 2.32 -3.07
C GLY A 89 17.55 2.39 -2.31
N TRP A 90 17.52 2.30 -0.97
CA TRP A 90 18.66 2.28 -0.07
C TRP A 90 19.10 0.88 0.40
N MET A 91 18.27 -0.16 0.22
CA MET A 91 18.47 -1.48 0.84
C MET A 91 19.71 -2.19 0.32
N GLU A 92 19.98 -2.16 -0.99
CA GLU A 92 21.16 -2.80 -1.58
C GLU A 92 22.47 -2.27 -0.98
N ARG A 93 22.57 -0.94 -0.83
CA ARG A 93 23.77 -0.30 -0.23
C ARG A 93 23.91 -0.64 1.25
N LEU A 94 22.79 -0.78 1.96
CA LEU A 94 22.80 -1.17 3.37
C LEU A 94 23.28 -2.62 3.53
N ILE A 95 22.79 -3.55 2.69
CA ILE A 95 23.23 -4.94 2.66
C ILE A 95 24.74 -5.00 2.39
N GLU A 96 25.23 -4.31 1.36
CA GLU A 96 26.67 -4.26 1.04
C GLU A 96 27.49 -3.69 2.21
N ALA A 97 27.04 -2.62 2.86
CA ALA A 97 27.74 -1.98 3.97
C ALA A 97 27.71 -2.80 5.28
N SER A 98 26.78 -3.75 5.40
CA SER A 98 26.61 -4.58 6.60
C SER A 98 27.44 -5.87 6.60
N ASP A 99 28.09 -6.20 5.48
CA ASP A 99 28.73 -7.52 5.24
C ASP A 99 27.77 -8.70 5.49
N TYR A 100 26.46 -8.50 5.29
CA TYR A 100 25.44 -9.53 5.51
C TYR A 100 25.65 -10.74 4.59
N GLN A 101 25.51 -11.94 5.15
CA GLN A 101 25.72 -13.22 4.44
C GLN A 101 24.53 -14.19 4.59
N GLY A 102 23.47 -13.77 5.27
CA GLY A 102 22.29 -14.61 5.49
C GLY A 102 21.36 -14.62 4.27
N ALA A 103 20.19 -15.23 4.45
CA ALA A 103 19.20 -15.36 3.38
C ALA A 103 18.49 -14.03 3.11
N LEU A 104 18.27 -13.74 1.83
CA LEU A 104 17.50 -12.58 1.37
C LEU A 104 16.19 -13.06 0.74
N VAL A 105 15.09 -12.42 1.13
CA VAL A 105 13.76 -12.63 0.54
C VAL A 105 13.28 -11.33 -0.07
N THR A 106 13.01 -11.37 -1.37
CA THR A 106 12.28 -10.31 -2.07
C THR A 106 10.81 -10.70 -2.06
N ALA A 107 9.99 -9.94 -1.33
CA ALA A 107 8.60 -10.31 -1.07
C ALA A 107 7.74 -10.34 -2.35
N THR A 108 8.10 -9.53 -3.34
CA THR A 108 7.41 -9.42 -4.64
C THR A 108 7.82 -10.47 -5.68
N ASP A 109 8.78 -11.35 -5.39
CA ASP A 109 9.23 -12.34 -6.37
C ASP A 109 8.07 -13.22 -6.86
N GLY A 110 7.85 -13.20 -8.18
CA GLY A 110 6.75 -13.93 -8.82
C GLY A 110 5.49 -13.11 -9.10
N ILE A 111 5.43 -11.84 -8.69
CA ILE A 111 4.34 -10.92 -9.04
C ILE A 111 4.56 -10.35 -10.44
N GLU A 112 3.51 -10.32 -11.26
CA GLU A 112 3.49 -9.55 -12.49
C GLU A 112 3.33 -8.07 -12.14
N ALA A 113 4.44 -7.34 -12.17
CA ALA A 113 4.49 -5.97 -11.70
C ALA A 113 3.67 -5.03 -12.60
N LEU A 114 2.88 -4.16 -11.98
CA LEU A 114 2.13 -3.12 -12.69
C LEU A 114 3.08 -2.07 -13.24
N SER A 115 2.98 -1.81 -14.54
CA SER A 115 3.74 -0.73 -15.19
C SER A 115 3.18 0.63 -14.77
N TYR A 116 4.09 1.54 -14.46
CA TYR A 116 3.79 2.94 -14.21
C TYR A 116 3.93 3.75 -15.49
N ALA A 117 2.81 3.90 -16.18
CA ALA A 117 2.65 5.00 -17.12
C ALA A 117 2.23 6.22 -16.28
N GLY A 118 3.20 6.91 -15.67
CA GLY A 118 2.92 8.16 -14.96
C GLY A 118 2.04 9.07 -15.81
N HIS A 119 1.24 9.93 -15.17
CA HIS A 119 0.24 10.78 -15.84
C HIS A 119 0.85 11.77 -16.86
N SER A 120 1.41 11.29 -17.96
CA SER A 120 1.65 12.08 -19.16
C SER A 120 0.38 11.96 -19.97
N HIS A 121 -0.46 12.99 -19.89
CA HIS A 121 -1.33 13.27 -21.02
C HIS A 121 -0.42 13.47 -22.24
N ASP A 122 -0.38 12.46 -23.12
CA ASP A 122 0.18 12.55 -24.46
C ASP A 122 -0.58 13.65 -25.19
N HIS A 123 -0.09 14.89 -25.10
CA HIS A 123 -0.45 15.93 -26.02
C HIS A 123 0.13 15.52 -27.37
N GLY A 124 -0.66 14.74 -28.11
CA GLY A 124 -0.48 14.52 -29.54
C GLY A 124 -0.47 15.87 -30.24
N HIS A 125 0.73 16.47 -30.32
CA HIS A 125 0.97 17.68 -31.09
C HIS A 125 0.92 17.30 -32.57
N GLY A 126 -0.29 17.32 -33.12
CA GLY A 126 -0.53 17.38 -34.54
C GLY A 126 0.08 18.66 -35.11
N HIS A 127 1.35 18.59 -35.49
CA HIS A 127 2.02 19.65 -36.23
C HIS A 127 1.61 19.58 -37.70
N ASP A 128 0.46 20.17 -38.01
CA ASP A 128 0.18 20.69 -39.35
C ASP A 128 1.10 21.90 -39.58
N HIS A 129 2.18 21.69 -40.32
CA HIS A 129 2.98 22.78 -40.87
C HIS A 129 2.78 22.86 -42.39
N ASP A 130 1.68 23.51 -42.77
CA ASP A 130 1.64 24.31 -43.99
C ASP A 130 2.33 25.66 -43.68
N HIS A 131 3.29 26.05 -44.52
CA HIS A 131 3.44 27.42 -45.07
C HIS A 131 4.72 27.52 -45.91
N GLY A 132 4.51 27.78 -47.20
CA GLY A 132 5.56 28.08 -48.18
C GLY A 132 5.99 29.55 -48.22
N HIS A 133 7.08 29.74 -48.98
CA HIS A 133 7.64 30.98 -49.56
C HIS A 133 8.17 32.05 -48.57
N GLY A 134 9.31 32.71 -48.76
CA GLY A 134 10.32 32.76 -49.83
C GLY A 134 11.14 34.05 -49.70
N HIS A 135 12.41 34.03 -50.16
CA HIS A 135 13.27 35.17 -50.54
C HIS A 135 13.69 36.18 -49.43
N ASP A 136 14.83 36.88 -49.41
CA ASP A 136 16.13 36.85 -50.11
C ASP A 136 17.07 37.91 -49.46
N HIS A 137 18.39 37.71 -49.61
CA HIS A 137 19.57 38.59 -49.54
C HIS A 137 19.86 39.68 -48.46
N GLY A 138 21.13 39.70 -48.00
CA GLY A 138 21.88 40.96 -47.78
C GLY A 138 23.15 40.95 -46.90
N HIS A 139 24.33 40.80 -47.55
CA HIS A 139 25.68 41.34 -47.23
C HIS A 139 26.41 40.98 -45.91
N ASP A 140 27.52 40.22 -45.99
CA ASP A 140 28.96 40.63 -46.13
C ASP A 140 29.58 41.27 -44.88
N HIS A 141 30.60 40.62 -44.29
CA HIS A 141 31.95 41.16 -44.15
C HIS A 141 32.96 40.13 -43.57
N ASP A 142 34.17 40.31 -44.07
CA ASP A 142 35.42 39.54 -44.02
C ASP A 142 36.16 39.63 -42.66
N HIS A 143 36.82 38.54 -42.23
CA HIS A 143 38.26 38.46 -41.91
C HIS A 143 38.62 37.15 -41.20
N GLY A 144 39.69 36.51 -41.69
CA GLY A 144 40.09 35.15 -41.36
C GLY A 144 41.02 34.98 -40.16
N HIS A 145 41.33 33.72 -39.89
CA HIS A 145 42.64 33.21 -39.49
C HIS A 145 42.64 31.69 -39.59
N ASP A 146 43.67 31.14 -40.24
CA ASP A 146 44.04 29.73 -40.23
C ASP A 146 44.23 29.24 -38.79
N HIS A 147 43.67 28.08 -38.46
CA HIS A 147 44.35 27.11 -37.60
C HIS A 147 43.92 25.67 -37.92
N ASP A 148 44.90 24.83 -37.74
CA ASP A 148 45.12 23.52 -38.30
C ASP A 148 44.63 22.41 -37.36
N HIS A 149 44.27 21.28 -37.98
CA HIS A 149 44.12 19.93 -37.45
C HIS A 149 43.46 19.67 -36.08
N GLY A 150 42.26 19.06 -36.19
CA GLY A 150 42.15 17.63 -35.90
C GLY A 150 41.28 17.28 -34.70
N HIS A 151 40.05 16.84 -34.95
CA HIS A 151 39.36 15.88 -34.10
C HIS A 151 38.36 15.08 -34.94
N ASP A 152 38.73 13.83 -35.22
CA ASP A 152 37.77 12.76 -35.50
C ASP A 152 36.85 12.63 -34.28
N HIS A 153 35.56 12.88 -34.46
CA HIS A 153 34.53 12.35 -33.58
C HIS A 153 33.41 11.76 -34.44
N ASP A 154 33.61 10.48 -34.74
CA ASP A 154 32.56 9.53 -35.06
C ASP A 154 31.60 9.48 -33.86
N HIS A 155 30.52 10.25 -33.92
CA HIS A 155 29.44 10.17 -32.95
C HIS A 155 28.52 9.01 -33.35
N GLY A 156 28.97 7.80 -33.02
CA GLY A 156 28.07 6.68 -32.79
C GLY A 156 27.17 7.04 -31.61
N HIS A 157 25.98 7.58 -31.91
CA HIS A 157 24.90 7.70 -30.95
C HIS A 157 24.36 6.31 -30.65
N ASP A 158 25.05 5.60 -29.77
CA ASP A 158 24.48 4.46 -29.05
C ASP A 158 23.48 5.04 -28.04
N HIS A 159 22.21 5.01 -28.42
CA HIS A 159 21.10 5.34 -27.54
C HIS A 159 20.86 4.15 -26.59
N GLY A 160 21.80 3.97 -25.65
CA GLY A 160 21.56 3.20 -24.44
C GLY A 160 20.63 3.98 -23.53
N HIS A 161 19.32 3.85 -23.74
CA HIS A 161 18.31 4.31 -22.79
C HIS A 161 18.25 3.33 -21.61
N ASP A 162 19.27 3.34 -20.76
CA ASP A 162 19.17 2.78 -19.41
C ASP A 162 18.65 3.88 -18.47
N HIS A 163 17.31 4.04 -18.46
CA HIS A 163 16.61 4.72 -17.37
C HIS A 163 15.75 3.68 -16.64
N VAL A 164 16.40 2.78 -15.92
CA VAL A 164 15.73 1.88 -14.97
C VAL A 164 15.48 2.67 -13.69
N HIS A 165 14.56 3.63 -13.74
CA HIS A 165 14.05 4.32 -12.55
C HIS A 165 12.52 4.15 -12.53
N GLY A 166 12.02 3.34 -11.60
CA GLY A 166 10.61 3.33 -11.22
C GLY A 166 9.60 2.97 -12.32
N GLU A 167 9.97 2.09 -13.27
CA GLU A 167 9.04 1.64 -14.33
C GLU A 167 7.83 0.87 -13.78
N PHE A 168 7.98 0.29 -12.59
CA PHE A 168 6.96 -0.56 -11.97
C PHE A 168 6.50 0.00 -10.64
N ASP A 169 5.20 -0.09 -10.41
CA ASP A 169 4.56 0.21 -9.14
C ASP A 169 5.01 -0.81 -8.08
N PRO A 170 5.68 -0.38 -6.99
CA PRO A 170 6.13 -1.27 -5.93
C PRO A 170 5.05 -1.68 -4.93
N HIS A 171 3.88 -1.04 -4.94
CA HIS A 171 2.87 -1.11 -3.86
C HIS A 171 1.95 -2.33 -3.98
N ALA A 172 2.51 -3.49 -4.33
CA ALA A 172 1.73 -4.70 -4.64
C ALA A 172 0.95 -5.24 -3.44
N TRP A 173 1.36 -4.94 -2.20
CA TRP A 173 0.61 -5.30 -0.99
C TRP A 173 -0.78 -4.66 -0.91
N GLN A 174 -1.06 -3.61 -1.70
CA GLN A 174 -2.38 -2.99 -1.75
C GLN A 174 -3.43 -3.86 -2.48
N ASP A 175 -3.01 -4.93 -3.17
CA ASP A 175 -3.89 -5.99 -3.64
C ASP A 175 -3.70 -7.25 -2.77
N MET A 176 -4.76 -7.66 -2.08
CA MET A 176 -4.73 -8.82 -1.19
C MET A 176 -4.54 -10.14 -1.94
N ALA A 177 -4.83 -10.20 -3.24
CA ALA A 177 -4.47 -11.34 -4.07
C ALA A 177 -2.95 -11.44 -4.24
N GLN A 178 -2.26 -10.31 -4.41
CA GLN A 178 -0.80 -10.25 -4.53
C GLN A 178 -0.11 -10.46 -3.19
N ALA A 179 -0.69 -10.01 -2.08
CA ALA A 179 -0.19 -10.29 -0.73
C ALA A 179 -0.03 -11.79 -0.45
N ARG A 180 -0.80 -12.67 -1.11
CA ARG A 180 -0.62 -14.13 -0.99
C ARG A 180 0.76 -14.59 -1.46
N VAL A 181 1.33 -13.93 -2.47
CA VAL A 181 2.69 -14.19 -2.96
C VAL A 181 3.73 -13.77 -1.92
N TYR A 182 3.52 -12.62 -1.26
CA TYR A 182 4.37 -12.18 -0.15
C TYR A 182 4.42 -13.24 0.95
N ILE A 183 3.25 -13.76 1.37
CA ILE A 183 3.18 -14.79 2.41
C ILE A 183 3.87 -16.08 2.01
N ALA A 184 3.74 -16.50 0.73
CA ALA A 184 4.44 -17.67 0.22
C ALA A 184 5.97 -17.49 0.26
N ASN A 185 6.47 -16.35 -0.19
CA ASN A 185 7.90 -16.03 -0.21
C ASN A 185 8.48 -15.92 1.21
N ILE A 186 7.75 -15.29 2.12
CA ILE A 186 8.12 -15.20 3.55
C ILE A 186 8.18 -16.59 4.18
N ARG A 187 7.15 -17.41 3.98
CA ARG A 187 7.13 -18.80 4.47
C ARG A 187 8.33 -19.59 3.97
N ASP A 188 8.61 -19.53 2.67
CA ASP A 188 9.70 -20.30 2.08
C ASP A 188 11.07 -19.81 2.57
N GLY A 189 11.23 -18.51 2.78
CA GLY A 189 12.42 -17.92 3.41
C GLY A 189 12.62 -18.37 4.86
N LEU A 190 11.55 -18.39 5.65
CA LEU A 190 11.59 -18.87 7.04
C LEU A 190 11.90 -20.37 7.11
N VAL A 191 11.28 -21.19 6.27
CA VAL A 191 11.56 -22.63 6.17
C VAL A 191 13.03 -22.88 5.79
N ALA A 192 13.59 -22.08 4.89
CA ALA A 192 14.99 -22.21 4.49
C ALA A 192 15.96 -21.78 5.59
N ALA A 193 15.58 -20.80 6.43
CA ALA A 193 16.39 -20.32 7.55
C ALA A 193 16.30 -21.26 8.77
N ASP A 194 15.16 -21.91 8.97
CA ASP A 194 14.88 -22.78 10.12
C ASP A 194 13.99 -23.97 9.74
N GLU A 195 14.63 -25.02 9.21
CA GLU A 195 13.95 -26.25 8.77
C GLU A 195 13.28 -27.00 9.93
N ASP A 196 13.73 -26.83 11.17
CA ASP A 196 13.22 -27.56 12.34
C ASP A 196 11.76 -27.14 12.67
N ASN A 197 11.38 -25.90 12.33
CA ASN A 197 10.03 -25.35 12.57
C ASN A 197 9.19 -25.22 11.28
N ALA A 198 9.60 -25.89 10.19
CA ALA A 198 8.95 -25.76 8.88
C ALA A 198 7.45 -26.07 8.86
N ASP A 199 7.01 -27.09 9.61
CA ASP A 199 5.58 -27.47 9.69
C ASP A 199 4.73 -26.36 10.34
N GLU A 200 5.27 -25.65 11.34
CA GLU A 200 4.57 -24.55 12.01
C GLU A 200 4.49 -23.30 11.10
N TYR A 201 5.56 -22.97 10.37
CA TYR A 201 5.53 -21.88 9.38
C TYR A 201 4.51 -22.14 8.28
N GLN A 202 4.41 -23.38 7.79
CA GLN A 202 3.41 -23.77 6.81
C GLN A 202 1.99 -23.64 7.38
N ALA A 203 1.74 -24.15 8.58
CA ALA A 203 0.43 -24.07 9.22
C ALA A 203 0.00 -22.63 9.52
N ASN A 204 0.92 -21.77 9.95
CA ASN A 204 0.66 -20.36 10.19
C ASN A 204 0.39 -19.60 8.89
N ALA A 205 1.20 -19.84 7.84
CA ALA A 205 0.97 -19.26 6.52
C ALA A 205 -0.40 -19.67 5.95
N GLU A 206 -0.79 -20.94 6.06
CA GLU A 206 -2.11 -21.42 5.61
C GLU A 206 -3.26 -20.72 6.35
N ARG A 207 -3.13 -20.53 7.66
CA ARG A 207 -4.12 -19.81 8.47
C ARG A 207 -4.22 -18.35 8.04
N TYR A 208 -3.09 -17.66 7.94
CA TYR A 208 -3.05 -16.25 7.57
C TYR A 208 -3.52 -16.01 6.13
N LEU A 209 -3.23 -16.92 5.19
CA LEU A 209 -3.77 -16.87 3.83
C LEU A 209 -5.31 -17.01 3.80
N ALA A 210 -5.89 -17.80 4.72
CA ALA A 210 -7.35 -17.89 4.85
C ALA A 210 -7.94 -16.57 5.37
N GLU A 211 -7.30 -15.94 6.35
CA GLU A 211 -7.70 -14.62 6.88
C GLU A 211 -7.56 -13.51 5.82
N ILE A 212 -6.50 -13.54 5.00
CA ILE A 212 -6.34 -12.65 3.84
C ILE A 212 -7.51 -12.85 2.86
N ALA A 213 -7.89 -14.09 2.58
CA ALA A 213 -8.99 -14.39 1.65
C ALA A 213 -10.35 -13.91 2.17
N GLU A 214 -10.61 -14.08 3.47
CA GLU A 214 -11.82 -13.58 4.12
C GLU A 214 -11.85 -12.04 4.08
N THR A 215 -10.74 -11.39 4.42
CA THR A 215 -10.63 -9.92 4.41
C THR A 215 -10.77 -9.34 3.00
N ASP A 216 -10.18 -9.97 1.97
CA ASP A 216 -10.36 -9.55 0.57
C ASP A 216 -11.84 -9.62 0.15
N ALA A 217 -12.56 -10.67 0.57
CA ALA A 217 -14.00 -10.79 0.30
C ALA A 217 -14.82 -9.71 1.00
N GLU A 218 -14.53 -9.43 2.28
CA GLU A 218 -15.15 -8.33 3.04
C GLU A 218 -14.95 -6.97 2.35
N ILE A 219 -13.72 -6.68 1.93
CA ILE A 219 -13.39 -5.42 1.25
C ILE A 219 -14.12 -5.32 -0.09
N ARG A 220 -14.15 -6.40 -0.88
CA ARG A 220 -14.87 -6.40 -2.17
C ARG A 220 -16.35 -6.14 -2.00
N GLU A 221 -16.98 -6.75 -0.99
CA GLU A 221 -18.39 -6.51 -0.67
C GLU A 221 -18.62 -5.04 -0.31
N LEU A 222 -17.81 -4.50 0.60
CA LEU A 222 -17.92 -3.13 1.07
C LEU A 222 -17.71 -2.11 -0.07
N ILE A 223 -16.66 -2.28 -0.88
CA ILE A 223 -16.35 -1.36 -1.99
C ILE A 223 -17.39 -1.45 -3.12
N SER A 224 -18.13 -2.56 -3.23
CA SER A 224 -19.18 -2.70 -4.26
C SER A 224 -20.36 -1.75 -4.08
N GLU A 225 -20.53 -1.17 -2.88
CA GLU A 225 -21.54 -0.15 -2.58
C GLU A 225 -21.13 1.25 -3.08
N ILE A 226 -19.86 1.44 -3.44
CA ILE A 226 -19.35 2.70 -3.97
C ILE A 226 -19.64 2.78 -5.48
N PRO A 227 -20.18 3.90 -5.99
CA PRO A 227 -20.43 4.06 -7.41
C PRO A 227 -19.19 3.78 -8.27
N ALA A 228 -19.36 2.97 -9.32
CA ALA A 228 -18.28 2.66 -10.24
C ALA A 228 -17.67 3.93 -10.86
N SER A 229 -16.37 3.90 -11.14
CA SER A 229 -15.61 5.05 -11.68
C SER A 229 -15.48 6.25 -10.71
N THR A 230 -15.68 6.04 -9.41
CA THR A 230 -15.37 7.04 -8.39
C THR A 230 -13.87 7.31 -8.36
N SER A 231 -13.51 8.60 -8.38
CA SER A 231 -12.12 9.06 -8.28
C SER A 231 -11.88 9.79 -6.96
N VAL A 232 -10.73 9.52 -6.35
CA VAL A 232 -10.26 10.14 -5.10
C VAL A 232 -8.81 10.58 -5.23
N ILE A 233 -8.34 11.41 -4.29
CA ILE A 233 -6.94 11.85 -4.25
C ILE A 233 -6.25 11.44 -2.96
N THR A 234 -5.02 10.96 -3.09
CA THR A 234 -4.09 10.65 -2.00
C THR A 234 -2.78 11.42 -2.15
N GLY A 235 -1.88 11.28 -1.16
CA GLY A 235 -0.63 12.04 -1.07
C GLY A 235 0.39 11.68 -2.14
N HIS A 236 0.51 10.38 -2.46
CA HIS A 236 1.34 9.87 -3.55
C HIS A 236 0.64 8.71 -4.29
N ASP A 237 1.19 8.31 -5.45
CA ASP A 237 0.61 7.23 -6.26
C ASP A 237 0.99 5.84 -5.71
N SER A 238 0.28 5.41 -4.66
CA SER A 238 0.51 4.14 -3.96
C SER A 238 -0.62 3.13 -4.08
N PHE A 239 -1.75 3.52 -4.69
CA PHE A 239 -2.98 2.71 -4.70
C PHE A 239 -3.27 2.11 -6.08
N GLY A 240 -2.27 1.98 -6.97
CA GLY A 240 -2.44 1.39 -8.31
C GLY A 240 -2.95 -0.05 -8.26
N TYR A 241 -2.35 -0.91 -7.43
CA TYR A 241 -2.84 -2.27 -7.19
C TYR A 241 -4.23 -2.31 -6.55
N PHE A 242 -4.50 -1.44 -5.57
CA PHE A 242 -5.84 -1.31 -4.97
C PHE A 242 -6.88 -0.95 -6.04
N SER A 243 -6.54 0.01 -6.91
CA SER A 243 -7.41 0.48 -7.99
C SER A 243 -7.78 -0.67 -8.94
N ASN A 244 -6.80 -1.48 -9.34
CA ASN A 244 -7.02 -2.63 -10.20
C ASN A 244 -7.83 -3.74 -9.52
N ALA A 245 -7.63 -3.95 -8.22
CA ALA A 245 -8.31 -5.00 -7.47
C ALA A 245 -9.77 -4.66 -7.13
N TYR A 246 -10.06 -3.40 -6.79
CA TYR A 246 -11.34 -2.98 -6.19
C TYR A 246 -12.11 -1.91 -6.98
N GLY A 247 -11.52 -1.30 -8.00
CA GLY A 247 -12.23 -0.44 -8.97
C GLY A 247 -12.44 1.02 -8.57
N ILE A 248 -11.79 1.49 -7.50
CA ILE A 248 -11.71 2.92 -7.16
C ILE A 248 -10.50 3.52 -7.88
N ARG A 249 -10.65 4.69 -8.49
CA ARG A 249 -9.55 5.38 -9.14
C ARG A 249 -8.86 6.32 -8.17
N PHE A 250 -7.55 6.15 -7.98
CA PHE A 250 -6.73 7.07 -7.21
C PHE A 250 -5.97 8.01 -8.14
N LEU A 251 -5.90 9.27 -7.74
CA LEU A 251 -5.12 10.32 -8.38
C LEU A 251 -4.16 10.90 -7.35
N SER A 252 -3.03 11.43 -7.79
CA SER A 252 -2.04 11.98 -6.86
C SER A 252 -1.22 13.12 -7.46
N PRO A 253 -0.80 14.12 -6.64
CA PRO A 253 0.15 15.15 -7.08
C PRO A 253 1.59 14.65 -7.13
N VAL A 254 1.89 13.53 -6.48
CA VAL A 254 3.21 12.91 -6.40
C VAL A 254 3.14 11.54 -7.06
N GLY A 255 4.19 11.14 -7.77
CA GLY A 255 4.25 9.83 -8.43
C GLY A 255 4.43 8.67 -7.43
N LEU A 256 4.97 7.55 -7.91
CA LEU A 256 5.17 6.33 -7.10
C LEU A 256 6.09 6.48 -5.88
N SER A 257 6.86 7.57 -5.77
CA SER A 257 7.81 7.76 -4.68
C SER A 257 7.72 9.18 -4.15
N THR A 258 7.81 9.30 -2.83
CA THR A 258 7.78 10.57 -2.09
C THR A 258 9.14 11.27 -2.03
N GLU A 259 10.20 10.69 -2.62
CA GLU A 259 11.52 11.32 -2.74
C GLU A 259 11.47 12.68 -3.46
N VAL A 260 10.53 12.83 -4.40
CA VAL A 260 10.37 14.01 -5.22
C VAL A 260 9.17 14.82 -4.71
N GLU A 261 9.42 16.06 -4.28
CA GLU A 261 8.34 16.98 -3.93
C GLU A 261 7.49 17.35 -5.17
N PRO A 262 6.17 17.55 -5.00
CA PRO A 262 5.30 17.93 -6.10
C PRO A 262 5.70 19.31 -6.65
N SER A 263 5.81 19.40 -7.98
CA SER A 263 6.09 20.68 -8.64
C SER A 263 4.83 21.56 -8.68
N GLY A 264 5.00 22.88 -8.74
CA GLY A 264 3.85 23.79 -8.91
C GLY A 264 3.06 23.55 -10.20
N ALA A 265 3.69 23.00 -11.24
CA ALA A 265 3.01 22.61 -12.47
C ALA A 265 2.16 21.35 -12.28
N SER A 266 2.69 20.34 -11.58
CA SER A 266 1.96 19.11 -11.22
C SER A 266 0.74 19.42 -10.36
N MET A 267 0.87 20.36 -9.43
CA MET A 267 -0.26 20.84 -8.62
C MET A 267 -1.34 21.50 -9.47
N ALA A 268 -0.96 22.37 -10.42
CA ALA A 268 -1.92 23.02 -11.31
C ALA A 268 -2.63 22.01 -12.23
N GLU A 269 -1.89 21.06 -12.80
CA GLU A 269 -2.44 19.98 -13.63
C GLU A 269 -3.43 19.12 -12.83
N LEU A 270 -3.09 18.78 -11.58
CA LEU A 270 -4.01 18.01 -10.73
C LEU A 270 -5.29 18.79 -10.41
N VAL A 271 -5.20 20.11 -10.16
CA VAL A 271 -6.38 20.96 -9.96
C VAL A 271 -7.28 20.95 -11.21
N ASP A 272 -6.71 20.96 -12.42
CA ASP A 272 -7.48 20.84 -13.66
C ASP A 272 -8.15 19.46 -13.77
N VAL A 273 -7.42 18.38 -13.47
CA VAL A 273 -7.95 17.00 -13.45
C VAL A 273 -9.10 16.85 -12.43
N ILE A 274 -8.98 17.46 -11.24
CA ILE A 274 -10.02 17.43 -10.21
C ILE A 274 -11.34 17.97 -10.73
N ASN A 275 -11.29 19.10 -11.45
CA ASN A 275 -12.48 19.75 -12.00
C ASN A 275 -13.12 18.91 -13.12
N ASP A 276 -12.33 18.14 -13.86
CA ASP A 276 -12.80 17.37 -15.03
C ASP A 276 -13.25 15.94 -14.69
N GLN A 277 -12.74 15.31 -13.62
CA GLN A 277 -12.87 13.86 -13.38
C GLN A 277 -13.79 13.46 -12.23
N ASN A 278 -14.67 14.35 -11.77
CA ASN A 278 -15.64 14.06 -10.70
C ASN A 278 -14.98 13.47 -9.45
N VAL A 279 -13.89 14.10 -9.01
CA VAL A 279 -13.19 13.71 -7.78
C VAL A 279 -14.07 14.02 -6.58
N GLN A 280 -14.31 13.02 -5.73
CA GLN A 280 -15.28 13.13 -4.63
C GLN A 280 -14.66 13.63 -3.33
N ALA A 281 -13.42 13.21 -3.05
CA ALA A 281 -12.77 13.47 -1.77
C ALA A 281 -11.25 13.41 -1.86
N LEU A 282 -10.62 14.07 -0.88
CA LEU A 282 -9.19 14.02 -0.63
C LEU A 282 -8.91 13.16 0.62
N PHE A 283 -7.78 12.47 0.64
CA PHE A 283 -7.35 11.67 1.78
C PHE A 283 -5.90 11.99 2.15
N HIS A 284 -5.65 12.08 3.46
CA HIS A 284 -4.29 12.04 3.97
C HIS A 284 -3.72 10.63 3.90
N GLU A 285 -2.40 10.53 3.93
CA GLU A 285 -1.70 9.28 4.22
C GLU A 285 -0.98 9.41 5.56
N ASN A 286 -0.78 8.30 6.26
CA ASN A 286 -0.23 8.31 7.61
C ASN A 286 1.26 8.70 7.70
N MET A 287 2.03 8.48 6.63
CA MET A 287 3.48 8.73 6.61
C MET A 287 3.91 9.99 5.84
N THR A 288 3.04 10.61 5.05
CA THR A 288 3.37 11.83 4.29
C THR A 288 3.03 13.11 5.05
N ASN A 289 3.61 14.23 4.60
CA ASN A 289 3.28 15.55 5.11
C ASN A 289 1.86 15.96 4.66
N PRO A 290 0.92 16.25 5.59
CA PRO A 290 -0.46 16.55 5.23
C PRO A 290 -0.65 17.91 4.54
N ALA A 291 0.40 18.75 4.46
CA ALA A 291 0.34 20.09 3.87
C ALA A 291 -0.09 20.09 2.40
N VAL A 292 0.32 19.10 1.60
CA VAL A 292 -0.04 19.01 0.17
C VAL A 292 -1.55 18.82 0.01
N ILE A 293 -2.12 17.89 0.77
CA ILE A 293 -3.56 17.61 0.74
C ILE A 293 -4.37 18.77 1.34
N GLN A 294 -3.86 19.43 2.39
CA GLN A 294 -4.48 20.63 2.94
C GLN A 294 -4.53 21.76 1.90
N GLN A 295 -3.43 21.99 1.18
CA GLN A 295 -3.40 22.98 0.11
C GLN A 295 -4.40 22.66 -1.00
N LEU A 296 -4.47 21.40 -1.45
CA LEU A 296 -5.46 20.98 -2.46
C LEU A 296 -6.88 21.20 -1.99
N SER A 297 -7.18 20.93 -0.72
CA SER A 297 -8.50 21.19 -0.13
C SER A 297 -8.84 22.68 -0.13
N GLU A 298 -7.88 23.53 0.24
CA GLU A 298 -8.07 24.99 0.24
C GLU A 298 -8.26 25.57 -1.16
N GLU A 299 -7.55 25.04 -2.17
CA GLU A 299 -7.61 25.53 -3.55
C GLU A 299 -8.83 25.02 -4.33
N THR A 300 -9.26 23.78 -4.08
CA THR A 300 -10.37 23.15 -4.82
C THR A 300 -11.71 23.19 -4.09
N GLY A 301 -11.68 23.34 -2.76
CA GLY A 301 -12.85 23.23 -1.90
C GLY A 301 -13.32 21.80 -1.64
N LEU A 302 -12.59 20.78 -2.11
CA LEU A 302 -12.92 19.38 -1.82
C LEU A 302 -12.72 19.04 -0.33
N PRO A 303 -13.59 18.21 0.25
CA PRO A 303 -13.44 17.77 1.64
C PRO A 303 -12.29 16.78 1.78
N ILE A 304 -11.57 16.88 2.90
CA ILE A 304 -10.65 15.83 3.35
C ILE A 304 -11.48 14.82 4.14
N ALA A 305 -11.67 13.63 3.58
CA ALA A 305 -12.59 12.62 4.09
C ALA A 305 -11.98 11.72 5.17
N GLY A 306 -10.65 11.64 5.26
CA GLY A 306 -9.97 10.85 6.28
C GLY A 306 -8.50 10.63 6.00
N THR A 307 -7.92 9.67 6.72
CA THR A 307 -6.54 9.20 6.54
C THR A 307 -6.57 7.75 6.09
N LEU A 308 -5.88 7.48 5.00
CA LEU A 308 -5.58 6.14 4.50
C LEU A 308 -4.14 5.75 4.89
N TYR A 309 -3.88 4.45 4.88
CA TYR A 309 -2.57 3.89 5.16
C TYR A 309 -1.99 3.28 3.89
N ALA A 310 -0.86 3.83 3.43
CA ALA A 310 -0.24 3.44 2.18
C ALA A 310 0.96 2.51 2.43
N ASP A 311 2.03 3.07 2.98
CA ASP A 311 3.37 2.45 3.02
C ASP A 311 3.80 2.02 4.42
N ALA A 312 2.99 2.30 5.43
CA ALA A 312 3.30 1.96 6.81
C ALA A 312 2.04 1.66 7.60
N LEU A 313 2.15 0.70 8.52
CA LEU A 313 1.13 0.44 9.54
C LEU A 313 1.05 1.60 10.54
N ALA A 314 -0.08 1.70 11.22
CA ALA A 314 -0.25 2.59 12.36
C ALA A 314 0.55 2.10 13.57
N THR A 315 0.99 3.02 14.42
CA THR A 315 1.62 2.65 15.70
C THR A 315 0.64 1.92 16.63
N GLU A 316 -0.65 2.25 16.56
CA GLU A 316 -1.71 1.66 17.37
C GLU A 316 -3.06 1.69 16.62
N GLY A 317 -4.03 0.93 17.12
CA GLY A 317 -5.38 0.85 16.53
C GLY A 317 -5.52 -0.25 15.49
N GLU A 318 -6.61 -0.21 14.73
CA GLU A 318 -6.94 -1.28 13.77
C GLU A 318 -5.87 -1.40 12.67
N ALA A 319 -5.40 -0.28 12.14
CA ALA A 319 -4.37 -0.23 11.12
C ALA A 319 -2.94 -0.55 11.60
N SER A 320 -2.78 -1.05 12.85
CA SER A 320 -1.47 -1.54 13.34
C SER A 320 -1.14 -2.96 12.88
N THR A 321 -2.00 -3.57 12.05
CA THR A 321 -1.79 -4.88 11.40
C THR A 321 -2.11 -4.72 9.91
N TYR A 322 -1.53 -5.55 9.04
CA TYR A 322 -1.79 -5.46 7.60
C TYR A 322 -3.28 -5.68 7.27
N LEU A 323 -3.92 -6.69 7.86
CA LEU A 323 -5.35 -6.93 7.62
C LEU A 323 -6.23 -5.78 8.13
N GLY A 324 -5.92 -5.25 9.31
CA GLY A 324 -6.67 -4.10 9.85
C GLY A 324 -6.41 -2.81 9.08
N MET A 325 -5.22 -2.62 8.52
CA MET A 325 -4.90 -1.52 7.60
C MET A 325 -5.79 -1.56 6.36
N MET A 326 -5.90 -2.74 5.73
CA MET A 326 -6.73 -2.94 4.54
C MET A 326 -8.22 -2.72 4.84
N ARG A 327 -8.72 -3.22 5.98
CA ARG A 327 -10.09 -2.97 6.44
C ARG A 327 -10.37 -1.50 6.70
N HIS A 328 -9.47 -0.83 7.44
CA HIS A 328 -9.58 0.60 7.75
C HIS A 328 -9.68 1.43 6.47
N ASN A 329 -8.79 1.18 5.50
CA ASN A 329 -8.79 1.89 4.23
C ASN A 329 -10.12 1.70 3.49
N ALA A 330 -10.59 0.45 3.39
CA ALA A 330 -11.85 0.15 2.73
C ALA A 330 -13.05 0.83 3.43
N GLN A 331 -13.08 0.82 4.76
CA GLN A 331 -14.14 1.46 5.54
C GLN A 331 -14.16 2.97 5.37
N VAL A 332 -13.00 3.63 5.41
CA VAL A 332 -12.88 5.07 5.23
C VAL A 332 -13.32 5.48 3.81
N LEU A 333 -12.94 4.70 2.79
CA LEU A 333 -13.39 4.92 1.41
C LEU A 333 -14.91 4.73 1.30
N HIS A 334 -15.45 3.65 1.86
CA HIS A 334 -16.87 3.38 1.85
C HIS A 334 -17.69 4.49 2.52
N ASP A 335 -17.35 4.84 3.77
CA ASP A 335 -18.11 5.80 4.56
C ASP A 335 -18.13 7.21 3.94
N SER A 336 -17.15 7.52 3.10
CA SER A 336 -17.02 8.81 2.44
C SER A 336 -17.59 8.86 1.02
N LEU A 337 -17.72 7.71 0.34
CA LEU A 337 -18.05 7.64 -1.09
C LEU A 337 -19.34 6.87 -1.39
N ALA A 338 -19.83 6.03 -0.48
CA ALA A 338 -21.07 5.30 -0.66
C ALA A 338 -22.28 6.26 -0.65
N GLU A 339 -23.23 6.03 -1.56
CA GLU A 339 -24.46 6.82 -1.59
C GLU A 339 -25.46 6.28 -0.54
N PRO A 340 -26.14 7.14 0.24
CA PRO A 340 -27.18 6.68 1.14
C PRO A 340 -28.38 6.16 0.32
N GLY A 341 -28.57 4.83 0.28
CA GLY A 341 -29.80 4.22 -0.23
C GLY A 341 -29.65 3.17 -1.33
N HIS A 342 -28.45 2.60 -1.56
CA HIS A 342 -28.32 1.41 -2.41
C HIS A 342 -28.74 0.13 -1.65
N ASP A 343 -29.90 0.18 -0.97
CA ASP A 343 -30.57 -1.00 -0.46
C ASP A 343 -31.10 -1.81 -1.66
N ASP A 344 -30.35 -2.83 -2.10
CA ASP A 344 -30.89 -3.90 -2.95
C ASP A 344 -31.82 -4.80 -2.12
N HIS A 345 -32.89 -4.19 -1.63
CA HIS A 345 -34.04 -4.87 -1.06
C HIS A 345 -35.26 -4.48 -1.87
N GLY A 346 -35.34 -5.07 -3.07
CA GLY A 346 -36.59 -5.29 -3.78
C GLY A 346 -37.53 -6.15 -2.94
N HIS A 347 -38.18 -5.53 -1.97
CA HIS A 347 -39.37 -6.06 -1.32
C HIS A 347 -40.58 -5.27 -1.79
N ASP A 348 -41.33 -5.94 -2.65
CA ASP A 348 -42.66 -5.57 -3.11
C ASP A 348 -43.52 -4.99 -1.98
N ALA A 349 -43.82 -3.70 -2.06
CA ALA A 349 -44.94 -3.11 -1.36
C ALA A 349 -45.78 -2.33 -2.38
N HIS A 350 -46.67 -3.07 -3.05
CA HIS A 350 -47.80 -2.53 -3.78
C HIS A 350 -48.62 -1.58 -2.87
N GLY A 351 -48.50 -0.28 -3.12
CA GLY A 351 -49.45 0.74 -2.67
C GLY A 351 -50.02 1.46 -3.89
N HIS A 352 -51.00 0.84 -4.55
CA HIS A 352 -51.78 1.50 -5.59
C HIS A 352 -52.76 2.48 -4.94
N ASP A 353 -52.44 3.77 -4.97
CA ASP A 353 -53.41 4.85 -4.92
C ASP A 353 -53.66 5.34 -6.35
N HIS A 354 -54.87 5.15 -6.87
CA HIS A 354 -55.38 5.92 -8.00
C HIS A 354 -56.91 6.10 -7.89
N ASP A 355 -57.26 7.36 -7.65
CA ASP A 355 -58.21 8.19 -8.38
C ASP A 355 -59.69 7.79 -8.48
N HIS A 356 -60.49 8.63 -7.82
CA HIS A 356 -61.54 9.47 -8.38
C HIS A 356 -62.22 8.99 -9.69
N ASP A 357 -63.49 8.63 -9.56
CA ASP A 357 -64.47 8.84 -10.62
C ASP A 357 -65.73 9.54 -10.09
N HIS A 358 -66.14 10.53 -10.87
CA HIS A 358 -67.33 11.34 -10.74
C HIS A 358 -68.56 10.56 -11.19
N ASP A 359 -69.65 10.61 -10.43
CA ASP A 359 -71.00 10.43 -10.97
C ASP A 359 -71.92 11.53 -10.42
N HIS A 360 -72.42 12.33 -11.36
CA HIS A 360 -73.61 13.16 -11.21
C HIS A 360 -74.83 12.27 -11.44
N ASP A 361 -75.82 12.34 -10.56
CA ASP A 361 -77.21 12.37 -11.01
C ASP A 361 -78.16 12.98 -9.97
N HIS A 362 -79.11 13.74 -10.51
CA HIS A 362 -80.19 14.43 -9.85
C HIS A 362 -81.30 13.45 -9.41
N ASP A 363 -81.94 13.67 -8.25
CA ASP A 363 -83.35 14.09 -8.18
C ASP A 363 -83.93 14.11 -6.75
N HIS A 364 -84.80 15.10 -6.56
CA HIS A 364 -85.92 15.28 -5.63
C HIS A 364 -86.27 14.15 -4.64
N ASP A 365 -86.55 14.47 -3.36
CA ASP A 365 -87.90 14.81 -2.88
C ASP A 365 -88.01 14.90 -1.33
N HIS A 366 -89.11 15.54 -0.89
CA HIS A 366 -89.59 15.99 0.42
C HIS A 366 -89.41 15.16 1.72
N GLY A 367 -89.50 15.89 2.86
CA GLY A 367 -90.14 15.42 4.11
C GLY A 367 -89.36 15.77 5.38
N GLU A 368 -89.68 16.87 6.07
CA GLU A 368 -90.40 16.86 7.37
C GLU A 368 -89.90 15.83 8.41
N HIS A 369 -89.23 16.29 9.49
CA HIS A 369 -89.85 16.40 10.82
C HIS A 369 -88.83 16.73 11.92
N SER A 370 -89.35 17.49 12.87
CA SER A 370 -88.83 17.99 14.13
C SER A 370 -88.61 16.92 15.22
N HIS A 371 -87.51 17.02 15.98
CA HIS A 371 -87.49 17.34 17.43
C HIS A 371 -86.06 17.50 17.95
#